data_AF-A0A0P7YAI8-F1
#
_entry.id   AF-A0A0P7YAI8-F1
#
_cell.length_a   1.000
_cell.length_b   1.000
_cell.length_c   1.000
_cell.angle_alpha   90.00
_cell.angle_beta   90.00
_cell.angle_gamma   90.00
#
_symmetry.space_group_name_H-M   'P 1'
#
loop_
_entity.id
_entity.type
_entity.pdbx_description
1 polymer ?
#
loop_
_entity_poly.entity_id
_entity_poly.type
_entity_poly.pdbx_seq_one_letter_code
_entity_poly.pdbx_strand_id
1 'polypeptide(L)'
;MGAALIRGVAPARPIRQAIACKHLNEEHLPRRILAANNTCRKDRWIVPETRIVPHIMSRPTRPAFTLAGARLGARLALPLLPGAMVFASAFGAAAAQKGLELWQTMAFSATVFAGASQMVALEVWQDPWTLTGLLVVTVLVATVNARMILMGAAIQPYMVGASRGQVAAVTFVLADANWLIGMRYHGEGGRDIGVVLGAGIALWCGWLAATLPGYLAGAVVPDPERFGLDLVMPIFFAAMLVPMWKGFRPAIPWAVAGGAALIAQALIPGYAFIIIGALAGAIAGAMIDDA
;
A
#
# COMPACT_ATOMS: atom_id res chain seq x y z
N MET A 1 -3.47 -33.06 29.94
CA MET A 1 -2.22 -33.10 29.16
C MET A 1 -2.35 -32.08 28.05
N GLY A 2 -1.77 -30.88 28.05
CA GLY A 2 -0.61 -30.31 28.74
C GLY A 2 0.05 -29.39 27.72
N ALA A 3 -0.24 -28.10 27.77
CA ALA A 3 0.26 -27.07 26.86
C ALA A 3 1.74 -26.73 27.13
N ALA A 4 2.53 -26.61 26.05
CA ALA A 4 3.91 -26.07 26.00
C ALA A 4 4.30 -26.00 24.50
N LEU A 5 4.92 -24.99 23.88
CA LEU A 5 5.73 -23.85 24.32
C LEU A 5 5.66 -22.76 23.22
N ILE A 6 5.15 -21.58 23.55
CA ILE A 6 5.51 -20.32 22.87
C ILE A 6 6.11 -19.41 23.96
N ARG A 7 7.43 -19.25 23.93
CA ARG A 7 8.20 -18.18 24.58
C ARG A 7 9.27 -17.83 23.54
N GLY A 8 9.55 -16.60 23.14
CA GLY A 8 9.26 -15.26 23.63
C GLY A 8 10.34 -14.40 22.99
N VAL A 9 10.05 -13.80 21.84
CA VAL A 9 10.99 -12.89 21.15
C VAL A 9 10.88 -11.54 21.84
N ALA A 10 11.89 -11.19 22.63
CA ALA A 10 11.98 -9.87 23.24
C ALA A 10 12.28 -8.80 22.17
N PRO A 11 11.66 -7.61 22.24
CA PRO A 11 11.94 -6.53 21.30
C PRO A 11 13.35 -5.96 21.52
N ALA A 12 14.06 -5.67 20.43
CA ALA A 12 15.35 -5.00 20.45
C ALA A 12 15.23 -3.60 21.09
N ARG A 13 15.84 -3.39 22.26
CA ARG A 13 15.94 -2.08 22.88
C ARG A 13 17.08 -1.28 22.21
N PRO A 14 16.92 0.03 21.98
CA PRO A 14 18.02 0.86 21.53
C PRO A 14 19.09 0.95 22.63
N ILE A 15 20.33 0.65 22.30
CA ILE A 15 21.48 0.74 23.19
C ILE A 15 21.80 2.22 23.41
N ARG A 16 21.19 2.82 24.44
CA ARG A 16 21.69 4.01 25.13
C ARG A 16 21.74 3.70 26.61
N GLN A 17 22.80 3.02 27.04
CA GLN A 17 23.15 3.00 28.46
C GLN A 17 24.64 3.29 28.57
N ALA A 18 24.94 4.54 28.92
CA ALA A 18 26.21 4.87 29.51
C ALA A 18 26.18 4.25 30.93
N ILE A 19 26.99 3.21 31.16
CA ILE A 19 27.02 2.50 32.44
C ILE A 19 27.93 3.28 33.39
N ALA A 20 27.38 3.75 34.51
CA ALA A 20 28.18 4.35 35.57
C ALA A 20 29.08 3.27 36.21
N CYS A 21 30.39 3.54 36.34
CA CYS A 21 31.43 2.66 36.94
C CYS A 21 31.10 2.25 38.41
N LYS A 22 30.02 2.80 39.02
CA LYS A 22 29.62 2.57 40.42
C LYS A 22 28.95 1.21 40.68
N HIS A 23 28.61 0.43 39.66
CA HIS A 23 27.84 -0.83 39.81
C HIS A 23 28.50 -2.07 39.17
N LEU A 24 29.78 -2.01 38.81
CA LEU A 24 30.49 -3.17 38.25
C LEU A 24 31.29 -3.88 39.35
N ASN A 25 30.88 -5.13 39.65
CA ASN A 25 31.59 -6.03 40.55
C ASN A 25 32.72 -6.73 39.75
N GLU A 26 33.95 -6.70 40.25
CA GLU A 26 35.16 -7.05 39.46
C GLU A 26 35.23 -8.52 38.99
N GLU A 27 34.48 -9.44 39.60
CA GLU A 27 34.59 -10.89 39.34
C GLU A 27 34.07 -11.36 37.97
N HIS A 28 33.28 -10.55 37.26
CA HIS A 28 32.62 -10.99 36.01
C HIS A 28 33.16 -10.34 34.73
N LEU A 29 34.29 -9.63 34.79
CA LEU A 29 34.85 -8.97 33.61
C LEU A 29 35.71 -9.94 32.77
N PRO A 30 35.45 -10.07 31.45
CA PRO A 30 36.33 -10.82 30.56
C PRO A 30 37.74 -10.18 30.53
N ARG A 31 38.79 -11.01 30.67
CA ARG A 31 40.21 -10.63 30.79
C ARG A 31 40.73 -9.61 29.76
N ARG A 32 40.04 -9.40 28.65
CA ARG A 32 40.36 -8.38 27.63
C ARG A 32 40.16 -6.93 28.11
N ILE A 33 39.33 -6.69 29.13
CA ILE A 33 39.08 -5.33 29.66
C ILE A 33 40.14 -4.95 30.70
N LEU A 34 40.71 -5.93 31.41
CA LEU A 34 41.72 -5.72 32.46
C LEU A 34 43.11 -5.30 31.94
N ALA A 35 43.36 -5.40 30.62
CA ALA A 35 44.66 -5.08 30.03
C ALA A 35 44.86 -3.59 29.69
N ALA A 36 43.82 -2.75 29.80
CA ALA A 36 43.92 -1.32 29.57
C ALA A 36 44.22 -0.60 30.91
N ASN A 37 45.49 -0.63 31.29
CA ASN A 37 46.00 0.09 32.45
C ASN A 37 45.85 1.61 32.22
N ASN A 38 44.87 2.25 32.87
CA ASN A 38 45.04 3.50 33.62
C ASN A 38 43.68 4.03 34.15
N THR A 39 43.38 3.68 35.40
CA THR A 39 42.53 4.43 36.36
C THR A 39 41.11 4.82 35.91
N CYS A 40 40.07 4.05 36.30
CA CYS A 40 38.68 4.55 36.33
C CYS A 40 38.59 5.69 37.37
N ARG A 41 38.73 6.94 36.93
CA ARG A 41 38.51 8.13 37.77
C ARG A 41 37.00 8.41 37.80
N LYS A 42 36.41 8.56 38.99
CA LYS A 42 34.95 8.58 39.29
C LYS A 42 34.10 9.58 38.49
N ASP A 43 34.72 10.50 37.75
CA ASP A 43 34.05 11.65 37.13
C ASP A 43 34.20 11.66 35.60
N ARG A 44 34.64 10.57 34.97
CA ARG A 44 34.89 10.50 33.53
C ARG A 44 34.15 9.33 32.87
N TRP A 45 33.37 9.64 31.84
CA TRP A 45 32.76 8.64 30.97
C TRP A 45 33.85 7.97 30.12
N ILE A 46 33.93 6.64 30.16
CA ILE A 46 34.73 5.87 29.20
C ILE A 46 33.85 5.67 27.97
N VAL A 47 34.12 6.42 26.90
CA VAL A 47 33.56 6.12 25.58
C VAL A 47 34.42 5.00 25.01
N PRO A 48 33.90 3.78 24.79
CA PRO A 48 34.68 2.76 24.10
C PRO A 48 35.00 3.30 22.72
N GLU A 49 36.28 3.36 22.37
CA GLU A 49 36.70 3.68 21.01
C GLU A 49 36.16 2.57 20.11
N THR A 50 34.98 2.81 19.54
CA THR A 50 34.40 1.95 18.53
C THR A 50 35.35 2.01 17.36
N ARG A 51 36.23 1.02 17.26
CA ARG A 51 36.88 0.68 16.00
C ARG A 51 35.72 0.54 15.02
N ILE A 52 35.54 1.53 14.16
CA ILE A 52 34.59 1.48 13.06
C ILE A 52 35.10 0.31 12.21
N VAL A 53 34.57 -0.88 12.46
CA VAL A 53 34.69 -1.97 11.51
C VAL A 53 34.02 -1.38 10.28
N PRO A 54 34.72 -1.19 9.15
CA PRO A 54 34.04 -0.85 7.92
C PRO A 54 32.99 -1.95 7.79
N HIS A 55 31.71 -1.59 7.88
CA HIS A 55 30.68 -2.50 7.43
C HIS A 55 31.06 -2.71 5.98
N ILE A 56 31.70 -3.84 5.67
CA ILE A 56 31.90 -4.29 4.31
C ILE A 56 30.50 -4.16 3.75
N MET A 57 30.30 -3.19 2.86
CA MET A 57 29.07 -3.07 2.10
C MET A 57 29.01 -4.39 1.34
N SER A 58 28.38 -5.39 1.96
CA SER A 58 28.04 -6.63 1.32
C SER A 58 27.28 -6.19 0.09
N ARG A 59 27.88 -6.43 -1.09
CA ARG A 59 27.30 -6.06 -2.38
C ARG A 59 25.81 -6.37 -2.31
N PRO A 60 24.90 -5.46 -2.73
CA PRO A 60 23.48 -5.76 -2.71
C PRO A 60 23.28 -7.10 -3.40
N THR A 61 22.97 -8.13 -2.61
CA THR A 61 22.67 -9.45 -3.15
C THR A 61 21.45 -9.25 -4.00
N ARG A 62 21.53 -9.60 -5.29
CA ARG A 62 20.39 -9.48 -6.19
C ARG A 62 19.14 -10.03 -5.50
N PRO A 63 18.01 -9.30 -5.54
CA PRO A 63 16.79 -9.78 -4.92
C PRO A 63 16.45 -11.13 -5.52
N ALA A 64 16.03 -12.06 -4.67
CA ALA A 64 15.53 -13.33 -5.17
C ALA A 64 14.28 -13.03 -6.00
N PHE A 65 14.18 -13.70 -7.14
CA PHE A 65 13.02 -13.63 -8.01
C PHE A 65 12.73 -15.06 -8.42
N THR A 66 11.98 -15.77 -7.59
CA THR A 66 11.76 -17.20 -7.79
C THR A 66 10.31 -17.53 -8.04
N LEU A 67 10.07 -18.63 -8.75
CA LEU A 67 8.72 -19.17 -8.93
C LEU A 67 8.11 -19.60 -7.59
N ALA A 68 8.94 -20.02 -6.61
CA ALA A 68 8.48 -20.35 -5.27
C ALA A 68 7.94 -19.10 -4.54
N GLY A 69 8.65 -17.97 -4.63
CA GLY A 69 8.20 -16.67 -4.15
C GLY A 69 6.89 -16.25 -4.82
N ALA A 70 6.79 -16.35 -6.14
CA ALA A 70 5.55 -16.04 -6.86
C ALA A 70 4.37 -16.91 -6.44
N ARG A 71 4.57 -18.22 -6.27
CA ARG A 71 3.53 -19.13 -5.78
C ARG A 71 3.11 -18.81 -4.34
N LEU A 72 4.07 -18.44 -3.48
CA LEU A 72 3.78 -17.98 -2.12
C LEU A 72 2.93 -16.70 -2.16
N GLY A 73 3.32 -15.71 -2.96
CA GLY A 73 2.56 -14.47 -3.15
C GLY A 73 1.13 -14.72 -3.62
N ALA A 74 0.94 -15.57 -4.63
CA ALA A 74 -0.38 -15.93 -5.13
C ALA A 74 -1.26 -16.57 -4.02
N ARG A 75 -0.68 -17.42 -3.17
CA ARG A 75 -1.39 -18.02 -2.02
C ARG A 75 -1.76 -16.97 -0.96
N LEU A 76 -0.84 -16.05 -0.66
CA LEU A 76 -1.10 -14.96 0.29
C LEU A 76 -2.19 -13.99 -0.19
N ALA A 77 -2.40 -13.89 -1.51
CA ALA A 77 -3.46 -13.07 -2.09
C ALA A 77 -4.86 -13.72 -2.06
N LEU A 78 -4.96 -15.04 -1.89
CA LEU A 78 -6.25 -15.75 -1.94
C LEU A 78 -7.32 -15.18 -0.99
N PRO A 79 -7.01 -14.82 0.27
CA PRO A 79 -8.02 -14.26 1.18
C PRO A 79 -8.53 -12.87 0.75
N LEU A 80 -7.77 -12.15 -0.08
CA LEU A 80 -8.12 -10.81 -0.57
C LEU A 80 -8.92 -10.85 -1.89
N LEU A 81 -8.88 -11.98 -2.62
CA LEU A 81 -9.56 -12.13 -3.90
C LEU A 81 -11.08 -11.85 -3.82
N PRO A 82 -11.85 -12.36 -2.84
CA PRO A 82 -13.29 -12.11 -2.81
C PRO A 82 -13.63 -10.62 -2.78
N GLY A 83 -12.93 -9.83 -1.96
CA GLY A 83 -13.11 -8.38 -1.91
C GLY A 83 -12.73 -7.68 -3.22
N ALA A 84 -11.59 -8.07 -3.81
CA ALA A 84 -11.16 -7.54 -5.11
C ALA A 84 -12.12 -7.90 -6.25
N MET A 85 -12.70 -9.11 -6.23
CA MET A 85 -13.66 -9.57 -7.23
C MET A 85 -14.99 -8.84 -7.12
N VAL A 86 -15.52 -8.64 -5.91
CA VAL A 86 -16.73 -7.82 -5.70
C VAL A 86 -16.50 -6.40 -6.23
N PHE A 87 -15.33 -5.82 -5.97
CA PHE A 87 -14.98 -4.51 -6.51
C PHE A 87 -14.93 -4.52 -8.04
N ALA A 88 -14.21 -5.46 -8.64
CA ALA A 88 -14.11 -5.58 -10.10
C ALA A 88 -15.49 -5.78 -10.76
N SER A 89 -16.40 -6.53 -10.11
CA SER A 89 -17.76 -6.70 -10.60
C SER A 89 -18.58 -5.41 -10.52
N ALA A 90 -18.42 -4.62 -9.44
CA ALA A 90 -19.05 -3.30 -9.32
C ALA A 90 -18.56 -2.34 -10.42
N PHE A 91 -17.25 -2.35 -10.71
CA PHE A 91 -16.68 -1.60 -11.83
C PHE A 91 -17.28 -2.06 -13.17
N GLY A 92 -17.32 -3.36 -13.43
CA GLY A 92 -17.88 -3.91 -14.67
C GLY A 92 -19.33 -3.48 -14.86
N ALA A 93 -20.15 -3.59 -13.81
CA ALA A 93 -21.55 -3.18 -13.84
C ALA A 93 -21.68 -1.67 -14.13
N ALA A 94 -20.90 -0.84 -13.45
CA ALA A 94 -20.91 0.61 -13.67
C ALA A 94 -20.43 1.00 -15.08
N ALA A 95 -19.44 0.29 -15.62
CA ALA A 95 -18.95 0.52 -16.98
C ALA A 95 -20.04 0.25 -18.03
N ALA A 96 -20.78 -0.86 -17.87
CA ALA A 96 -21.93 -1.16 -18.72
C ALA A 96 -23.00 -0.06 -18.65
N GLN A 97 -23.28 0.46 -17.44
CA GLN A 97 -24.26 1.53 -17.26
C GLN A 97 -23.81 2.89 -17.82
N LYS A 98 -22.51 3.12 -17.93
CA LYS A 98 -21.93 4.29 -18.61
C LYS A 98 -21.87 4.12 -20.14
N GLY A 99 -22.38 3.00 -20.68
CA GLY A 99 -22.44 2.75 -22.11
C GLY A 99 -21.13 2.28 -22.74
N LEU A 100 -20.12 1.91 -21.95
CA LEU A 100 -18.89 1.33 -22.50
C LEU A 100 -19.22 -0.03 -23.11
N GLU A 101 -18.58 -0.36 -24.23
CA GLU A 101 -18.67 -1.69 -24.81
C GLU A 101 -17.87 -2.71 -23.98
N LEU A 102 -18.21 -4.00 -24.11
CA LEU A 102 -17.56 -5.07 -23.34
C LEU A 102 -16.04 -5.08 -23.56
N TRP A 103 -15.58 -4.95 -24.81
CA TRP A 103 -14.14 -4.97 -25.10
C TRP A 103 -13.44 -3.72 -24.54
N GLN A 104 -14.09 -2.56 -24.53
CA GLN A 104 -13.56 -1.33 -23.93
C GLN A 104 -13.41 -1.51 -22.42
N THR A 105 -14.44 -2.07 -21.77
CA THR A 105 -14.43 -2.35 -20.33
C THR A 105 -13.32 -3.34 -19.96
N MET A 106 -13.18 -4.44 -20.71
CA MET A 106 -12.15 -5.45 -20.46
C MET A 106 -10.75 -4.93 -20.76
N ALA A 107 -10.56 -4.13 -21.83
CA ALA A 107 -9.30 -3.48 -22.13
C ALA A 107 -8.91 -2.47 -21.06
N PHE A 108 -9.87 -1.68 -20.56
CA PHE A 108 -9.65 -0.75 -19.47
C PHE A 108 -9.23 -1.50 -18.19
N SER A 109 -9.93 -2.59 -17.85
CA SER A 109 -9.61 -3.46 -16.71
C SER A 109 -8.25 -4.14 -16.82
N ALA A 110 -7.84 -4.56 -18.01
CA ALA A 110 -6.57 -5.24 -18.24
C ALA A 110 -5.36 -4.29 -18.19
N THR A 111 -5.52 -3.06 -18.67
CA THR A 111 -4.43 -2.08 -18.81
C THR A 111 -4.30 -1.16 -17.61
N VAL A 112 -5.42 -0.83 -16.96
CA VAL A 112 -5.46 0.08 -15.80
C VAL A 112 -5.84 -0.73 -14.58
N PHE A 113 -4.85 -1.42 -13.99
CA PHE A 113 -5.03 -2.17 -12.76
C PHE A 113 -5.04 -1.25 -11.52
N ALA A 114 -6.01 -0.34 -11.49
CA ALA A 114 -6.18 0.65 -10.43
C ALA A 114 -7.67 0.95 -10.22
N GLY A 115 -8.37 0.05 -9.52
CA GLY A 115 -9.84 0.08 -9.42
C GLY A 115 -10.43 1.43 -9.00
N ALA A 116 -9.85 2.10 -7.99
CA ALA A 116 -10.33 3.42 -7.56
C ALA A 116 -10.30 4.46 -8.69
N SER A 117 -9.24 4.45 -9.49
CA SER A 117 -9.09 5.35 -10.62
C SER A 117 -10.01 5.00 -11.78
N GLN A 118 -10.31 3.72 -11.97
CA GLN A 118 -11.30 3.29 -12.96
C GLN A 118 -12.70 3.80 -12.60
N MET A 119 -13.08 3.73 -11.32
CA MET A 119 -14.34 4.28 -10.83
C MET A 119 -14.42 5.80 -11.04
N VAL A 120 -13.37 6.53 -10.67
CA VAL A 120 -13.28 7.99 -10.88
C VAL A 120 -13.33 8.35 -12.37
N ALA A 121 -12.68 7.56 -13.23
CA ALA A 121 -12.73 7.78 -14.66
C ALA A 121 -14.13 7.56 -15.25
N LEU A 122 -14.88 6.56 -14.75
CA LEU A 122 -16.27 6.33 -15.14
C LEU A 122 -17.21 7.47 -14.70
N GLU A 123 -16.95 8.09 -13.56
CA GLU A 123 -17.75 9.24 -13.09
C GLU A 123 -17.66 10.43 -14.03
N VAL A 124 -16.45 10.71 -14.52
CA VAL A 124 -16.19 11.83 -15.43
C VAL A 124 -16.18 11.41 -16.90
N TRP A 125 -16.65 10.19 -17.20
CA TRP A 125 -16.68 9.65 -18.56
C TRP A 125 -17.61 10.47 -19.45
N GLN A 126 -17.11 10.89 -20.60
CA GLN A 126 -17.85 11.71 -21.56
C GLN A 126 -17.72 11.11 -22.95
N ASP A 127 -18.86 10.97 -23.64
CA ASP A 127 -18.91 10.61 -25.05
C ASP A 127 -19.85 11.58 -25.78
N PRO A 128 -19.36 12.38 -26.77
CA PRO A 128 -18.01 12.42 -27.31
C PRO A 128 -16.99 13.08 -26.36
N TRP A 129 -15.74 12.62 -26.44
CA TRP A 129 -14.64 13.20 -25.68
C TRP A 129 -14.27 14.61 -26.18
N THR A 130 -14.16 15.55 -25.24
CA THR A 130 -13.58 16.88 -25.49
C THR A 130 -12.15 16.94 -24.97
N LEU A 131 -11.32 17.86 -25.49
CA LEU A 131 -9.96 18.08 -24.97
C LEU A 131 -9.97 18.41 -23.48
N THR A 132 -10.94 19.22 -23.04
CA THR A 132 -11.15 19.55 -21.63
C THR A 132 -11.49 18.32 -20.81
N GLY A 133 -12.41 17.47 -21.28
CA GLY A 133 -12.77 16.21 -20.60
C GLY A 133 -11.58 15.27 -20.44
N LEU A 134 -10.74 15.15 -21.48
CA LEU A 134 -9.52 14.34 -21.42
C LEU A 134 -8.51 14.88 -20.40
N LEU A 135 -8.34 16.20 -20.33
CA LEU A 135 -7.47 16.82 -19.32
C LEU A 135 -8.01 16.60 -17.90
N VAL A 136 -9.32 16.75 -17.71
CA VAL A 136 -9.97 16.52 -16.40
C VAL A 136 -9.77 15.08 -15.95
N VAL A 137 -10.11 14.08 -16.78
CA VAL A 137 -9.95 12.67 -16.38
C VAL A 137 -8.48 12.33 -16.10
N THR A 138 -7.55 12.87 -16.90
CA THR A 138 -6.11 12.65 -16.71
C THR A 138 -5.64 13.20 -15.37
N VAL A 139 -6.00 14.44 -15.03
CA VAL A 139 -5.59 15.07 -13.76
C VAL A 139 -6.19 14.34 -12.56
N LEU A 140 -7.47 13.97 -12.63
CA LEU A 140 -8.15 13.26 -11.55
C LEU A 140 -7.55 11.87 -11.33
N VAL A 141 -7.42 11.09 -12.39
CA VAL A 141 -6.82 9.75 -12.36
C VAL A 141 -5.36 9.80 -11.90
N ALA A 142 -4.59 10.80 -12.35
CA ALA A 142 -3.21 11.00 -11.90
C ALA A 142 -3.15 11.35 -10.41
N THR A 143 -4.05 12.21 -9.93
CA THR A 143 -4.13 12.58 -8.51
C THR A 143 -4.43 11.37 -7.63
N VAL A 144 -5.41 10.54 -8.02
CA VAL A 144 -5.76 9.31 -7.28
C VAL A 144 -4.62 8.29 -7.32
N ASN A 145 -3.93 8.16 -8.48
CA ASN A 145 -2.81 7.25 -8.65
C ASN A 145 -1.47 7.75 -8.11
N ALA A 146 -1.38 9.01 -7.64
CA ALA A 146 -0.14 9.50 -7.02
C ALA A 146 0.34 8.59 -5.87
N ARG A 147 -0.58 7.85 -5.24
CA ARG A 147 -0.26 6.81 -4.25
C ARG A 147 0.65 5.70 -4.78
N MET A 148 0.57 5.37 -6.06
CA MET A 148 1.43 4.36 -6.70
C MET A 148 2.89 4.80 -6.71
N ILE A 149 3.16 6.12 -6.76
CA ILE A 149 4.53 6.66 -6.65
C ILE A 149 5.09 6.40 -5.26
N LEU A 150 4.29 6.67 -4.21
CA LEU A 150 4.69 6.43 -2.82
C LEU A 150 4.88 4.93 -2.54
N MET A 151 3.99 4.09 -3.04
CA MET A 151 4.09 2.63 -2.93
C MET A 151 5.33 2.11 -3.66
N GLY A 152 5.59 2.61 -4.87
CA GLY A 152 6.79 2.30 -5.64
C GLY A 152 8.06 2.73 -4.91
N ALA A 153 8.09 3.92 -4.31
CA ALA A 153 9.21 4.39 -3.50
C ALA A 153 9.44 3.50 -2.26
N ALA A 154 8.37 3.06 -1.59
CA ALA A 154 8.46 2.18 -0.43
C ALA A 154 9.00 0.78 -0.78
N ILE A 155 8.70 0.28 -2.00
CA ILE A 155 9.15 -1.05 -2.43
C ILE A 155 10.51 -1.03 -3.15
N GLN A 156 10.97 0.15 -3.58
CA GLN A 156 12.24 0.36 -4.29
C GLN A 156 13.46 -0.28 -3.60
N PRO A 157 13.63 -0.22 -2.26
CA PRO A 157 14.79 -0.83 -1.60
C PRO A 157 14.89 -2.34 -1.81
N TYR A 158 13.76 -3.02 -2.01
CA TYR A 158 13.70 -4.47 -2.23
C TYR A 158 13.91 -4.86 -3.69
N MET A 159 13.95 -3.89 -4.60
CA MET A 159 14.18 -4.09 -6.03
C MET A 159 15.62 -3.74 -6.47
N VAL A 160 16.48 -3.31 -5.54
CA VAL A 160 17.87 -2.93 -5.84
C VAL A 160 18.63 -4.12 -6.42
N GLY A 161 19.01 -4.03 -7.69
CA GLY A 161 19.73 -5.10 -8.41
C GLY A 161 18.84 -6.05 -9.21
N ALA A 162 17.52 -5.84 -9.24
CA ALA A 162 16.61 -6.49 -10.17
C ALA A 162 16.83 -6.00 -11.61
N SER A 163 16.53 -6.84 -12.60
CA SER A 163 16.60 -6.44 -14.02
C SER A 163 15.46 -5.48 -14.37
N ARG A 164 15.63 -4.68 -15.43
CA ARG A 164 14.59 -3.75 -15.91
C ARG A 164 13.25 -4.45 -16.19
N GLY A 165 13.29 -5.67 -16.73
CA GLY A 165 12.10 -6.47 -16.98
C GLY A 165 11.39 -6.94 -15.70
N GLN A 166 12.15 -7.29 -14.65
CA GLN A 166 11.58 -7.65 -13.35
C GLN A 166 10.91 -6.45 -12.67
N VAL A 167 11.58 -5.29 -12.69
CA VAL A 167 11.01 -4.05 -12.17
C VAL A 167 9.74 -3.68 -12.92
N ALA A 168 9.76 -3.74 -14.26
CA ALA A 168 8.58 -3.47 -15.08
C ALA A 168 7.41 -4.43 -14.76
N ALA A 169 7.68 -5.73 -14.66
CA ALA A 169 6.66 -6.73 -14.33
C ALA A 169 6.03 -6.50 -12.95
N VAL A 170 6.85 -6.27 -11.92
CA VAL A 170 6.38 -6.00 -10.55
C VAL A 170 5.57 -4.71 -10.50
N THR A 171 6.06 -3.65 -11.16
CA THR A 171 5.40 -2.33 -11.15
C THR A 171 4.09 -2.35 -11.94
N PHE A 172 4.00 -3.11 -13.04
CA PHE A 172 2.78 -3.25 -13.83
C PHE A 172 1.62 -3.85 -13.03
N VAL A 173 1.88 -4.88 -12.21
CA VAL A 173 0.86 -5.51 -11.37
C VAL A 173 0.77 -4.92 -9.97
N LEU A 174 1.40 -3.76 -9.71
CA LEU A 174 1.44 -3.19 -8.37
C LEU A 174 0.10 -2.54 -8.03
N ALA A 175 -0.54 -3.03 -6.97
CA ALA A 175 -1.76 -2.50 -6.38
C ALA A 175 -1.67 -2.51 -4.85
N ASP A 176 -2.63 -1.87 -4.18
CA ASP A 176 -2.61 -1.67 -2.72
C ASP A 176 -2.47 -2.99 -1.95
N ALA A 177 -3.20 -4.03 -2.40
CA ALA A 177 -3.25 -5.34 -1.76
C ALA A 177 -1.93 -6.13 -1.86
N ASN A 178 -1.35 -6.27 -3.05
CA ASN A 178 -0.08 -6.99 -3.21
C ASN A 178 1.12 -6.18 -2.74
N TRP A 179 1.05 -4.85 -2.78
CA TRP A 179 2.04 -3.99 -2.11
C TRP A 179 2.07 -4.25 -0.60
N LEU A 180 0.90 -4.30 0.05
CA LEU A 180 0.79 -4.59 1.49
C LEU A 180 1.33 -5.99 1.83
N ILE A 181 1.00 -7.01 1.03
CA ILE A 181 1.57 -8.36 1.15
C ILE A 181 3.10 -8.30 1.06
N GLY A 182 3.63 -7.59 0.06
CA GLY A 182 5.06 -7.41 -0.15
C GLY A 182 5.76 -6.76 1.03
N MET A 183 5.25 -5.61 1.49
CA MET A 183 5.80 -4.88 2.62
C MET A 183 5.79 -5.72 3.90
N ARG A 184 4.70 -6.45 4.17
CA ARG A 184 4.64 -7.37 5.31
C ARG A 184 5.66 -8.49 5.19
N TYR A 185 5.72 -9.17 4.04
CA TYR A 185 6.65 -10.25 3.79
C TYR A 185 8.11 -9.82 3.97
N HIS A 186 8.48 -8.64 3.44
CA HIS A 186 9.82 -8.09 3.59
C HIS A 186 10.11 -7.61 5.02
N GLY A 187 9.11 -7.07 5.73
CA GLY A 187 9.21 -6.72 7.16
C GLY A 187 9.43 -7.93 8.06
N GLU A 188 8.92 -9.10 7.68
CA GLU A 188 9.13 -10.40 8.35
C GLU A 188 10.46 -11.07 7.96
N GLY A 189 11.33 -10.39 7.19
CA GLY A 189 12.67 -10.87 6.80
C GLY A 189 12.74 -11.54 5.42
N GLY A 190 11.63 -11.57 4.68
CA GLY A 190 11.57 -12.06 3.32
C GLY A 190 12.43 -11.24 2.35
N ARG A 191 13.02 -11.88 1.33
CA ARG A 191 13.91 -11.22 0.34
C ARG A 191 13.52 -11.46 -1.12
N ASP A 192 12.49 -12.27 -1.36
CA ASP A 192 12.04 -12.61 -2.71
C ASP A 192 10.97 -11.63 -3.20
N ILE A 193 11.31 -10.81 -4.20
CA ILE A 193 10.37 -9.85 -4.80
C ILE A 193 9.30 -10.55 -5.65
N GLY A 194 9.52 -11.82 -6.01
CA GLY A 194 8.56 -12.66 -6.71
C GLY A 194 7.24 -12.78 -5.96
N VAL A 195 7.24 -12.65 -4.62
CA VAL A 195 6.01 -12.62 -3.80
C VAL A 195 5.06 -11.50 -4.23
N VAL A 196 5.59 -10.30 -4.50
CA VAL A 196 4.80 -9.14 -4.92
C VAL A 196 4.19 -9.37 -6.30
N LEU A 197 4.99 -9.91 -7.22
CA LEU A 197 4.56 -10.22 -8.57
C LEU A 197 3.48 -11.31 -8.58
N GLY A 198 3.70 -12.41 -7.85
CA GLY A 198 2.76 -13.51 -7.80
C GLY A 198 1.43 -13.15 -7.16
N ALA A 199 1.46 -12.36 -6.09
CA ALA A 199 0.25 -11.78 -5.49
C ALA A 199 -0.46 -10.84 -6.47
N GLY A 200 0.28 -9.98 -7.18
CA GLY A 200 -0.27 -9.06 -8.18
C GLY A 200 -0.92 -9.78 -9.35
N ILE A 201 -0.27 -10.81 -9.92
CA ILE A 201 -0.83 -11.62 -11.02
C ILE A 201 -2.11 -12.32 -10.56
N ALA A 202 -2.13 -12.93 -9.37
CA ALA A 202 -3.32 -13.61 -8.86
C ALA A 202 -4.50 -12.63 -8.72
N LEU A 203 -4.26 -11.45 -8.15
CA LEU A 203 -5.27 -10.41 -8.01
C LEU A 203 -5.71 -9.85 -9.37
N TRP A 204 -4.78 -9.60 -10.29
CA TRP A 204 -5.08 -9.09 -11.63
C TRP A 204 -5.94 -10.08 -12.44
N CYS A 205 -5.62 -11.37 -12.41
CA CYS A 205 -6.43 -12.40 -13.04
C CYS A 205 -7.83 -12.49 -12.40
N GLY A 206 -7.92 -12.45 -11.06
CA GLY A 206 -9.20 -12.42 -10.35
C GLY A 206 -10.04 -11.20 -10.68
N TRP A 207 -9.39 -10.04 -10.80
CA TRP A 207 -10.00 -8.77 -11.19
C TRP A 207 -10.60 -8.85 -12.59
N LEU A 208 -9.85 -9.35 -13.58
CA LEU A 208 -10.36 -9.55 -14.93
C LEU A 208 -11.51 -10.56 -14.98
N ALA A 209 -11.36 -11.69 -14.28
CA ALA A 209 -12.38 -12.73 -14.23
C ALA A 209 -13.70 -12.25 -13.61
N ALA A 210 -13.65 -11.31 -12.66
CA ALA A 210 -14.82 -10.73 -12.01
C ALA A 210 -15.39 -9.49 -12.70
N THR A 211 -14.59 -8.78 -13.50
CA THR A 211 -15.06 -7.65 -14.32
C THR A 211 -16.12 -8.11 -15.32
N LEU A 212 -15.88 -9.23 -16.01
CA LEU A 212 -16.78 -9.77 -17.02
C LEU A 212 -18.20 -10.07 -16.50
N PRO A 213 -18.40 -10.90 -15.46
CA PRO A 213 -19.75 -11.14 -14.93
C PRO A 213 -20.40 -9.88 -14.37
N GLY A 214 -19.62 -8.95 -13.80
CA GLY A 214 -20.13 -7.64 -13.38
C GLY A 214 -20.69 -6.82 -14.53
N TYR A 215 -19.95 -6.74 -15.65
CA TYR A 215 -20.42 -6.07 -16.86
C TYR A 215 -21.68 -6.71 -17.41
N LEU A 216 -21.71 -8.03 -17.54
CA LEU A 216 -22.88 -8.75 -18.05
C LEU A 216 -24.10 -8.54 -17.14
N ALA A 217 -23.91 -8.55 -15.82
CA ALA A 217 -24.98 -8.24 -14.87
C ALA A 217 -25.48 -6.80 -15.03
N GLY A 218 -24.59 -5.82 -15.19
CA GLY A 218 -24.96 -4.42 -15.43
C GLY A 218 -25.71 -4.23 -16.75
N ALA A 219 -25.26 -4.87 -17.82
CA ALA A 219 -25.83 -4.71 -19.17
C ALA A 219 -27.25 -5.29 -19.32
N VAL A 220 -27.63 -6.26 -18.48
CA VAL A 220 -28.95 -6.94 -18.55
C VAL A 220 -30.02 -6.25 -17.71
N VAL A 221 -29.68 -5.29 -16.85
CA VAL A 221 -30.66 -4.62 -15.98
C VAL A 221 -31.30 -3.42 -16.70
N PRO A 222 -32.58 -3.51 -17.14
CA PRO A 222 -33.32 -2.35 -17.62
C PRO A 222 -33.64 -1.42 -16.44
N ASP A 223 -33.53 -0.10 -16.67
CA ASP A 223 -33.75 0.97 -15.70
C ASP A 223 -32.88 0.88 -14.43
N PRO A 224 -31.59 1.29 -14.52
CA PRO A 224 -30.61 1.15 -13.45
C PRO A 224 -31.01 1.88 -12.16
N GLU A 225 -31.68 3.03 -12.32
CA GLU A 225 -32.17 3.87 -11.22
C GLU A 225 -33.17 3.12 -10.33
N ARG A 226 -34.00 2.24 -10.91
CA ARG A 226 -35.00 1.48 -10.14
C ARG A 226 -34.37 0.50 -9.17
N PHE A 227 -33.17 0.02 -9.49
CA PHE A 227 -32.43 -0.93 -8.69
C PHE A 227 -31.31 -0.28 -7.85
N GLY A 228 -31.23 1.06 -7.85
CA GLY A 228 -30.20 1.81 -7.14
C GLY A 228 -28.80 1.63 -7.75
N LEU A 229 -28.71 1.26 -9.03
CA LEU A 229 -27.42 1.06 -9.70
C LEU A 229 -26.67 2.37 -9.96
N ASP A 230 -27.38 3.50 -9.97
CA ASP A 230 -26.84 4.86 -9.95
C ASP A 230 -26.06 5.16 -8.66
N LEU A 231 -26.41 4.49 -7.55
CA LEU A 231 -25.72 4.60 -6.27
C LEU A 231 -24.55 3.61 -6.11
N VAL A 232 -24.24 2.78 -7.12
CA VAL A 232 -23.17 1.77 -7.02
C VAL A 232 -21.83 2.37 -6.62
N MET A 233 -21.45 3.50 -7.22
CA MET A 233 -20.20 4.20 -6.94
C MET A 233 -20.12 4.71 -5.50
N PRO A 234 -21.07 5.53 -5.00
CA PRO A 234 -21.05 6.00 -3.61
C PRO A 234 -21.22 4.86 -2.60
N ILE A 235 -22.08 3.86 -2.87
CA ILE A 235 -22.23 2.67 -2.00
C ILE A 235 -20.90 1.91 -1.91
N PHE A 236 -20.22 1.74 -3.04
CA PHE A 236 -18.94 1.04 -3.08
C PHE A 236 -17.87 1.77 -2.24
N PHE A 237 -17.68 3.07 -2.44
CA PHE A 237 -16.72 3.84 -1.66
C PHE A 237 -17.08 3.88 -0.17
N ALA A 238 -18.36 3.98 0.18
CA ALA A 238 -18.82 3.92 1.56
C ALA A 238 -18.53 2.54 2.19
N ALA A 239 -18.82 1.45 1.47
CA ALA A 239 -18.53 0.10 1.93
C ALA A 239 -17.03 -0.15 2.13
N MET A 240 -16.17 0.46 1.29
CA MET A 240 -14.72 0.37 1.41
C MET A 240 -14.17 1.05 2.68
N LEU A 241 -14.86 2.06 3.21
CA LEU A 241 -14.47 2.71 4.47
C LEU A 241 -14.63 1.80 5.69
N VAL A 242 -15.58 0.86 5.65
CA VAL A 242 -15.89 -0.05 6.76
C VAL A 242 -14.66 -0.87 7.20
N PRO A 243 -13.98 -1.65 6.33
CA PRO A 243 -12.79 -2.40 6.73
C PRO A 243 -11.58 -1.50 7.06
N MET A 244 -11.58 -0.25 6.59
CA MET A 244 -10.50 0.70 6.88
C MET A 244 -10.65 1.35 8.26
N TRP A 245 -11.82 1.22 8.91
CA TRP A 245 -12.10 1.88 10.17
C TRP A 245 -11.25 1.31 11.30
N LYS A 246 -10.34 2.12 11.85
CA LYS A 246 -9.44 1.78 12.96
C LYS A 246 -9.75 2.55 14.25
N GLY A 247 -10.93 3.17 14.33
CA GLY A 247 -11.37 4.02 15.42
C GLY A 247 -11.43 5.50 15.07
N PHE A 248 -11.89 6.32 16.01
CA PHE A 248 -12.20 7.73 15.79
C PHE A 248 -10.99 8.59 15.45
N ARG A 249 -9.87 8.42 16.16
CA ARG A 249 -8.65 9.21 15.92
C ARG A 249 -8.08 9.00 14.50
N PRO A 250 -7.84 7.76 14.04
CA PRO A 250 -7.41 7.51 12.66
C PRO A 250 -8.43 7.94 11.58
N ALA A 251 -9.69 8.18 11.94
CA ALA A 251 -10.73 8.63 11.01
C ALA A 251 -10.83 10.15 10.87
N ILE A 252 -10.14 10.94 11.70
CA ILE A 252 -10.14 12.41 11.61
C ILE A 252 -9.71 12.90 10.21
N PRO A 253 -8.63 12.37 9.59
CA PRO A 253 -8.25 12.76 8.23
C PRO A 253 -9.36 12.54 7.21
N TRP A 254 -10.21 11.51 7.38
CA TRP A 254 -11.34 11.25 6.49
C TRP A 254 -12.43 12.28 6.66
N ALA A 255 -12.73 12.67 7.90
CA ALA A 255 -13.70 13.72 8.19
C ALA A 255 -13.24 15.07 7.64
N VAL A 256 -11.96 15.40 7.78
CA VAL A 256 -11.36 16.61 7.20
C VAL A 256 -11.40 16.58 5.68
N ALA A 257 -11.00 15.45 5.07
CA ALA A 257 -11.06 15.27 3.61
C ALA A 257 -12.49 15.43 3.08
N GLY A 258 -13.46 14.75 3.70
CA GLY A 258 -14.86 14.79 3.33
C GLY A 258 -15.47 16.18 3.51
N GLY A 259 -15.20 16.84 4.65
CA GLY A 259 -15.66 18.20 4.90
C GLY A 259 -15.09 19.20 3.91
N ALA A 260 -13.78 19.14 3.63
CA ALA A 260 -13.13 20.00 2.64
C ALA A 260 -13.67 19.74 1.22
N ALA A 261 -13.91 18.47 0.86
CA ALA A 261 -14.51 18.11 -0.43
C ALA A 261 -15.94 18.67 -0.57
N LEU A 262 -16.79 18.56 0.46
CA LEU A 262 -18.14 19.10 0.44
C LEU A 262 -18.15 20.62 0.31
N ILE A 263 -17.28 21.32 1.05
CA ILE A 263 -17.13 22.78 0.95
C ILE A 263 -16.64 23.16 -0.46
N ALA A 264 -15.63 22.46 -0.98
CA ALA A 264 -15.12 22.71 -2.33
C ALA A 264 -16.19 22.48 -3.39
N GLN A 265 -16.98 21.42 -3.28
CA GLN A 265 -18.09 21.13 -4.20
C GLN A 265 -19.18 22.22 -4.17
N ALA A 266 -19.43 22.82 -3.01
CA ALA A 266 -20.40 23.89 -2.86
C ALA A 266 -19.91 25.23 -3.42
N LEU A 267 -18.60 25.49 -3.38
CA LEU A 267 -18.00 26.78 -3.75
C LEU A 267 -17.42 26.81 -5.17
N ILE A 268 -16.96 25.67 -5.68
CA ILE A 268 -16.21 25.57 -6.94
C ILE A 268 -16.93 24.58 -7.86
N PRO A 269 -17.37 25.00 -9.06
CA PRO A 269 -17.97 24.08 -10.02
C PRO A 269 -16.94 23.08 -10.56
N GLY A 270 -17.39 21.86 -10.85
CA GLY A 270 -16.56 20.79 -11.39
C GLY A 270 -15.95 19.89 -10.31
N TYR A 271 -14.79 19.29 -10.62
CA TYR A 271 -14.21 18.19 -9.83
C TYR A 271 -13.08 18.60 -8.89
N ALA A 272 -12.96 19.90 -8.57
CA ALA A 272 -11.93 20.43 -7.68
C ALA A 272 -11.97 19.82 -6.28
N PHE A 273 -13.15 19.37 -5.84
CA PHE A 273 -13.35 18.71 -4.55
C PHE A 273 -12.50 17.45 -4.34
N ILE A 274 -12.17 16.73 -5.42
CA ILE A 274 -11.31 15.53 -5.34
C ILE A 274 -9.90 15.93 -4.90
N ILE A 275 -9.34 16.97 -5.52
CA ILE A 275 -7.98 17.46 -5.23
C ILE A 275 -7.94 18.12 -3.85
N ILE A 276 -8.90 19.01 -3.56
CA ILE A 276 -8.95 19.74 -2.29
C ILE A 276 -9.16 18.77 -1.12
N GLY A 277 -10.10 17.83 -1.24
CA GLY A 277 -10.34 16.81 -0.23
C GLY A 277 -9.11 15.92 -0.01
N ALA A 278 -8.45 15.46 -1.09
CA ALA A 278 -7.25 14.65 -1.00
C ALA A 278 -6.10 15.38 -0.29
N LEU A 279 -5.84 16.65 -0.64
CA LEU A 279 -4.80 17.46 -0.01
C LEU A 279 -5.11 17.73 1.46
N ALA A 280 -6.35 18.14 1.78
CA ALA A 280 -6.77 18.41 3.15
C ALA A 280 -6.65 17.16 4.03
N GLY A 281 -7.10 16.00 3.53
CA GLY A 281 -6.96 14.72 4.21
C GLY A 281 -5.50 14.31 4.42
N ALA A 282 -4.65 14.46 3.40
CA ALA A 282 -3.23 14.13 3.50
C ALA A 282 -2.51 15.00 4.54
N ILE A 283 -2.78 16.31 4.55
CA ILE A 283 -2.21 17.25 5.52
C ILE A 283 -2.69 16.90 6.94
N ALA A 284 -3.99 16.66 7.11
CA ALA A 284 -4.54 16.27 8.41
C ALA A 284 -3.96 14.94 8.91
N GLY A 285 -3.77 13.96 8.03
CA GLY A 285 -3.12 12.70 8.35
C GLY A 285 -1.68 12.90 8.83
N ALA A 286 -0.88 13.67 8.09
CA ALA A 286 0.50 13.97 8.46
C ALA A 286 0.59 14.66 9.82
N MET A 287 -0.30 15.61 10.11
CA MET A 287 -0.31 16.31 11.40
C MET A 287 -0.72 15.43 12.59
N ILE A 288 -1.48 14.36 12.35
CA ILE A 288 -1.92 13.44 13.40
C ILE A 288 -0.88 12.35 13.66
N ASP A 289 -0.19 11.87 12.63
CA ASP A 289 0.85 10.84 12.79
C ASP A 289 2.09 11.37 13.56
N ASP A 290 2.31 12.69 13.52
CA ASP A 290 3.38 13.38 14.27
C ASP A 290 2.98 13.79 15.71
N ALA A 291 1.75 13.53 16.16
CA ALA A 291 1.17 13.99 17.45
C ALA A 291 0.92 12.85 18.46
#